data_AF-A0A1S3DL17-F1
#
_entry.id   AF-A0A1S3DL17-F1
#
_cell.length_a   1.000
_cell.length_b   1.000
_cell.length_c   1.000
_cell.angle_alpha   90.00
_cell.angle_beta   90.00
_cell.angle_gamma   90.00
#
_symmetry.space_group_name_H-M   'P 1'
#
loop_
_entity.id
_entity.type
_entity.pdbx_description
1 polymer ?
#
loop_
_entity_poly.entity_id
_entity_poly.type
_entity_poly.pdbx_seq_one_letter_code
_entity_poly.pdbx_strand_id
1 'polypeptide(L)'
;MACLIKSAVFKFPHVTLQLAVPKLLPSSGVATSRFYSSKPRAPVHNDETKIQKSVFISQSSNIFTNLALEDWLYKNFDFTNHHVMLLWRNNPCVVIGRHQNPWQETNLGVLYDEGIEIARRNSGGGTVYHDSGNLNVTFFTPRERYNRRNNLEIISRTLEREWNIQTEINTREDIVYDGKYKISGTAAKLGRPSSYHHCTLLVNVNKSRLSQSLHHHAVSQTFTIQKTWVRFPAEDSARFS
;
A
#
# COMPACT_ATOMS: atom_id res chain seq x y z
N MET A 1 25.80 4.91 -2.83
CA MET A 1 25.31 3.67 -2.18
C MET A 1 24.18 3.09 -3.04
N ALA A 2 24.51 2.15 -3.92
CA ALA A 2 23.55 1.52 -4.82
C ALA A 2 22.85 0.36 -4.08
N CYS A 3 21.53 0.42 -3.94
CA CYS A 3 20.73 -0.66 -3.40
C CYS A 3 20.66 -1.79 -4.46
N LEU A 4 21.49 -2.82 -4.27
CA LEU A 4 21.45 -4.05 -5.05
C LEU A 4 20.14 -4.79 -4.72
N ILE A 5 19.17 -4.71 -5.63
CA ILE A 5 17.98 -5.54 -5.64
C ILE A 5 18.42 -6.96 -6.00
N LYS A 6 18.77 -7.76 -4.99
CA LYS A 6 18.91 -9.21 -5.15
C LYS A 6 17.56 -9.87 -4.93
N SER A 7 17.13 -10.56 -5.96
CA SER A 7 15.90 -11.33 -6.08
C SER A 7 15.76 -12.39 -4.98
N ALA A 8 14.67 -12.30 -4.22
CA ALA A 8 14.10 -13.44 -3.49
C ALA A 8 12.90 -13.96 -4.29
N VAL A 9 12.96 -15.23 -4.66
CA VAL A 9 11.99 -15.90 -5.54
C VAL A 9 10.81 -16.37 -4.70
N PHE A 10 9.65 -15.74 -4.87
CA PHE A 10 8.37 -16.43 -4.70
C PHE A 10 8.09 -17.17 -6.01
N LYS A 11 8.11 -18.51 -5.98
CA LYS A 11 7.74 -19.35 -7.13
C LYS A 11 6.25 -19.17 -7.40
N PHE A 12 5.91 -18.28 -8.33
CA PHE A 12 4.69 -18.41 -9.12
C PHE A 12 5.01 -19.32 -10.31
N PRO A 13 4.25 -20.38 -10.58
CA PRO A 13 4.50 -21.20 -11.76
C PRO A 13 4.18 -20.36 -13.00
N HIS A 14 5.18 -20.23 -13.87
CA HIS A 14 5.14 -19.63 -15.21
C HIS A 14 5.07 -18.10 -15.33
N VAL A 15 6.14 -17.37 -14.98
CA VAL A 15 6.64 -16.26 -15.82
C VAL A 15 8.14 -16.08 -15.56
N THR A 16 8.99 -16.35 -16.56
CA THR A 16 10.40 -15.93 -16.55
C THR A 16 10.50 -14.51 -17.10
N LEU A 17 10.98 -13.56 -16.31
CA LEU A 17 11.22 -12.18 -16.74
C LEU A 17 12.71 -11.93 -17.00
N GLN A 18 13.02 -11.42 -18.19
CA GLN A 18 14.33 -10.93 -18.58
C GLN A 18 14.34 -9.40 -18.44
N LEU A 19 15.26 -8.86 -17.65
CA LEU A 19 15.40 -7.41 -17.42
C LEU A 19 16.22 -6.79 -18.56
N ALA A 20 15.66 -5.81 -19.27
CA ALA A 20 16.41 -4.91 -20.15
C ALA A 20 16.69 -3.59 -19.42
N VAL A 21 17.98 -3.23 -19.30
CA VAL A 21 18.42 -1.95 -18.74
C VAL A 21 18.57 -0.94 -19.88
N PRO A 22 17.86 0.21 -19.88
CA PRO A 22 18.03 1.22 -20.93
C PRO A 22 19.35 1.98 -20.77
N LYS A 23 20.09 2.19 -21.87
CA LYS A 23 21.29 3.05 -21.91
C LYS A 23 20.91 4.54 -21.86
N LEU A 24 21.64 5.30 -21.06
CA LEU A 24 21.56 6.77 -20.98
C LEU A 24 22.27 7.42 -22.19
N LEU A 25 21.66 8.46 -22.77
CA LEU A 25 22.27 9.35 -23.77
C LEU A 25 22.58 10.73 -23.16
N PRO A 26 23.60 11.46 -23.66
CA PRO A 26 24.14 12.64 -23.00
C PRO A 26 23.41 13.95 -23.36
N SER A 27 23.51 14.91 -22.44
CA SER A 27 22.84 16.21 -22.42
C SER A 27 23.51 17.30 -23.27
N SER A 28 22.72 18.14 -23.94
CA SER A 28 23.16 19.46 -24.41
C SER A 28 22.02 20.48 -24.48
N GLY A 29 22.26 21.66 -23.89
CA GLY A 29 21.85 22.97 -24.42
C GLY A 29 20.43 23.50 -24.14
N VAL A 30 20.36 24.61 -23.40
CA VAL A 30 19.16 25.42 -23.11
C VAL A 30 18.83 26.37 -24.26
N ALA A 31 17.55 26.52 -24.61
CA ALA A 31 17.01 27.77 -25.17
C ALA A 31 15.48 27.89 -24.91
N THR A 32 15.08 29.05 -24.42
CA THR A 32 13.71 29.45 -24.08
C THR A 32 12.92 29.98 -25.29
N SER A 33 11.69 29.50 -25.49
CA SER A 33 10.60 30.32 -26.03
C SER A 33 9.24 29.70 -25.69
N ARG A 34 8.39 30.45 -24.99
CA ARG A 34 6.97 30.11 -24.78
C ARG A 34 6.22 30.29 -26.10
N PHE A 35 5.69 29.20 -26.65
CA PHE A 35 4.62 29.23 -27.63
C PHE A 35 3.54 28.24 -27.17
N TYR A 36 2.38 28.77 -26.76
CA TYR A 36 1.16 27.98 -26.58
C TYR A 36 0.66 27.56 -27.96
N SER A 37 1.06 26.37 -28.41
CA SER A 37 0.44 25.71 -29.55
C SER A 37 -0.59 24.71 -29.01
N SER A 38 -1.87 25.06 -29.16
CA SER A 38 -2.97 24.12 -28.94
C SER A 38 -2.96 23.07 -30.05
N LYS A 39 -2.21 21.97 -29.83
CA LYS A 39 -2.34 20.79 -30.67
C LYS A 39 -3.77 20.24 -30.51
N PRO A 40 -4.52 19.97 -31.60
CA PRO A 40 -5.79 19.28 -31.49
C PRO A 40 -5.55 17.90 -30.86
N ARG A 41 -6.33 17.59 -29.82
CA ARG A 41 -6.31 16.29 -29.15
C ARG A 41 -6.72 15.24 -30.19
N ALA A 42 -5.80 14.36 -30.56
CA ALA A 42 -6.10 13.23 -31.42
C ALA A 42 -7.31 12.46 -30.87
N PRO A 43 -8.20 11.94 -31.73
CA PRO A 43 -9.36 11.18 -31.29
C PRO A 43 -8.87 10.01 -30.44
N VAL A 44 -9.40 9.91 -29.23
CA VAL A 44 -9.16 8.78 -28.33
C VAL A 44 -9.86 7.59 -29.00
N HIS A 45 -9.13 6.85 -29.82
CA HIS A 45 -9.55 5.53 -30.23
C HIS A 45 -9.67 4.68 -28.97
N ASN A 46 -10.89 4.18 -28.71
CA ASN A 46 -11.16 3.08 -27.79
C ASN A 46 -10.52 1.81 -28.38
N ASP A 47 -9.21 1.74 -28.32
CA ASP A 47 -8.51 0.46 -28.40
C ASP A 47 -8.46 -0.04 -26.96
N GLU A 48 -9.04 -1.20 -26.68
CA GLU A 48 -8.89 -1.88 -25.38
C GLU A 48 -7.44 -2.34 -25.23
N THR A 49 -6.52 -1.38 -25.05
CA THR A 49 -5.10 -1.63 -24.89
C THR A 49 -4.93 -2.48 -23.64
N LYS A 50 -4.49 -3.73 -23.85
CA LYS A 50 -4.21 -4.72 -22.81
C LYS A 50 -3.52 -4.08 -21.60
N ILE A 51 -4.25 -3.93 -20.50
CA ILE A 51 -3.73 -3.31 -19.27
C ILE A 51 -2.68 -4.24 -18.67
N GLN A 52 -1.44 -3.77 -18.56
CA GLN A 52 -0.38 -4.50 -17.87
C GLN A 52 -0.64 -4.49 -16.37
N LYS A 53 -0.39 -5.62 -15.68
CA LYS A 53 -0.53 -5.74 -14.23
C LYS A 53 0.80 -6.17 -13.63
N SER A 54 1.25 -5.47 -12.59
CA SER A 54 2.48 -5.83 -11.85
C SER A 54 2.29 -5.76 -10.35
N VAL A 55 3.00 -6.64 -9.65
CA VAL A 55 3.04 -6.68 -8.19
C VAL A 55 4.47 -6.48 -7.72
N PHE A 56 4.70 -5.47 -6.89
CA PHE A 56 5.96 -5.23 -6.21
C PHE A 56 5.84 -5.63 -4.74
N ILE A 57 6.88 -6.22 -4.19
CA ILE A 57 6.95 -6.58 -2.78
C ILE A 57 8.18 -5.87 -2.18
N SER A 58 7.95 -4.92 -1.29
CA SER A 58 9.05 -4.24 -0.60
C SER A 58 9.75 -5.22 0.34
N GLN A 59 11.08 -5.26 0.27
CA GLN A 59 11.93 -6.02 1.19
C GLN A 59 12.31 -5.22 2.44
N SER A 60 12.03 -3.91 2.46
CA SER A 60 12.32 -3.06 3.61
C SER A 60 11.18 -3.12 4.62
N SER A 61 11.53 -3.17 5.91
CA SER A 61 10.59 -2.98 7.01
C SER A 61 10.63 -1.56 7.60
N ASN A 62 11.42 -0.66 7.03
CA ASN A 62 11.48 0.72 7.51
C ASN A 62 10.34 1.56 6.90
N ILE A 63 9.54 2.21 7.76
CA ILE A 63 8.37 2.99 7.34
C ILE A 63 8.73 4.13 6.39
N PHE A 64 9.82 4.85 6.65
CA PHE A 64 10.25 5.98 5.82
C PHE A 64 10.67 5.52 4.43
N THR A 65 11.39 4.40 4.35
CA THR A 65 11.79 3.80 3.07
C THR A 65 10.57 3.38 2.25
N ASN A 66 9.59 2.73 2.89
CA ASN A 66 8.41 2.26 2.19
C ASN A 66 7.49 3.41 1.73
N LEU A 67 7.31 4.45 2.55
CA LEU A 67 6.58 5.65 2.15
C LEU A 67 7.30 6.41 1.02
N ALA A 68 8.64 6.45 1.05
CA ALA A 68 9.42 7.03 -0.03
C ALA A 68 9.27 6.22 -1.34
N LEU A 69 9.23 4.89 -1.26
CA LEU A 69 8.97 4.02 -2.42
C LEU A 69 7.56 4.24 -2.98
N GLU A 70 6.54 4.31 -2.11
CA GLU A 70 5.15 4.63 -2.51
C GLU A 70 5.09 5.97 -3.26
N ASP A 71 5.71 7.02 -2.70
CA ASP A 71 5.73 8.36 -3.30
C ASP A 71 6.55 8.40 -4.60
N TRP A 72 7.66 7.66 -4.67
CA TRP A 72 8.47 7.57 -5.86
C TRP A 72 7.72 6.88 -7.01
N LEU A 73 7.07 5.74 -6.74
CA LEU A 73 6.21 5.07 -7.73
C LEU A 73 5.10 6.01 -8.20
N TYR A 74 4.44 6.69 -7.26
CA TYR A 74 3.37 7.64 -7.57
C TYR A 74 3.80 8.76 -8.53
N LYS A 75 5.02 9.29 -8.36
CA LYS A 75 5.54 10.43 -9.13
C LYS A 75 6.20 10.05 -10.44
N ASN A 76 6.84 8.89 -10.52
CA ASN A 76 7.76 8.56 -11.62
C ASN A 76 7.24 7.44 -12.54
N PHE A 77 6.23 6.68 -12.12
CA PHE A 77 5.72 5.55 -12.89
C PHE A 77 4.51 5.97 -13.73
N ASP A 78 4.42 5.46 -14.97
CA ASP A 78 3.27 5.68 -15.84
C ASP A 78 2.19 4.62 -15.58
N PHE A 79 1.04 5.06 -15.07
CA PHE A 79 -0.09 4.18 -14.76
C PHE A 79 -1.17 4.18 -15.85
N THR A 80 -0.99 4.89 -16.97
CA THR A 80 -2.02 5.03 -18.02
C THR A 80 -2.54 3.68 -18.50
N ASN A 81 -1.62 2.76 -18.80
CA ASN A 81 -1.94 1.38 -19.23
C ASN A 81 -1.30 0.30 -18.34
N HIS A 82 -0.96 0.66 -17.10
CA HIS A 82 -0.28 -0.23 -16.16
C HIS A 82 -0.87 -0.10 -14.76
N HIS A 83 -1.48 -1.16 -14.27
CA HIS A 83 -1.95 -1.26 -12.89
C HIS A 83 -0.85 -1.90 -12.02
N VAL A 84 -0.49 -1.23 -10.94
CA VAL A 84 0.58 -1.67 -10.05
C VAL A 84 0.01 -1.88 -8.65
N MET A 85 0.38 -3.01 -8.03
CA MET A 85 0.12 -3.29 -6.63
C MET A 85 1.45 -3.36 -5.88
N LEU A 86 1.60 -2.63 -4.78
CA LEU A 86 2.74 -2.70 -3.88
C LEU A 86 2.32 -3.35 -2.56
N LEU A 87 3.00 -4.42 -2.18
CA LEU A 87 2.86 -5.10 -0.89
C LEU A 87 4.04 -4.75 0.00
N TRP A 88 3.79 -4.35 1.24
CA TRP A 88 4.83 -3.91 2.16
C TRP A 88 4.41 -4.05 3.62
N ARG A 89 5.40 -4.19 4.51
CA ARG A 89 5.23 -4.31 5.96
C ARG A 89 6.23 -3.42 6.64
N ASN A 90 5.96 -3.01 7.87
CA ASN A 90 6.87 -2.16 8.64
C ASN A 90 7.21 -2.79 9.99
N ASN A 91 8.35 -2.39 10.53
CA ASN A 91 8.64 -2.49 11.96
C ASN A 91 7.61 -1.63 12.75
N PRO A 92 7.50 -1.82 14.08
CA PRO A 92 6.61 -1.04 14.93
C PRO A 92 6.71 0.46 14.63
N CYS A 93 5.64 1.04 14.09
CA CYS A 93 5.56 2.45 13.78
C CYS A 93 4.12 2.96 13.82
N VAL A 94 3.96 4.25 14.09
CA VAL A 94 2.69 4.97 13.96
C VAL A 94 2.71 5.83 12.70
N VAL A 95 1.69 5.66 11.86
CA VAL A 95 1.54 6.41 10.60
C VAL A 95 0.37 7.39 10.71
N ILE A 96 0.69 8.68 10.81
CA ILE A 96 -0.29 9.77 10.88
C ILE A 96 -0.69 10.23 9.47
N GLY A 97 -1.95 10.63 9.30
CA GLY A 97 -2.44 11.22 8.06
C GLY A 97 -1.81 12.58 7.76
N ARG A 98 -1.87 13.02 6.49
CA ARG A 98 -1.27 14.28 6.03
C ARG A 98 -1.63 15.50 6.88
N HIS A 99 -2.88 15.57 7.36
CA HIS A 99 -3.43 16.73 8.08
C HIS A 99 -3.68 16.47 9.58
N GLN A 100 -3.07 15.43 10.14
CA GLN A 100 -3.27 15.04 11.54
C GLN A 100 -2.24 15.69 12.48
N ASN A 101 -2.64 15.98 13.70
CA ASN A 101 -1.75 16.48 14.75
C ASN A 101 -1.17 15.30 15.56
N PRO A 102 0.16 15.04 15.51
CA PRO A 102 0.75 13.91 16.21
C PRO A 102 0.54 13.97 17.74
N TRP A 103 0.55 15.16 18.34
CA TRP A 103 0.34 15.32 19.79
C TRP A 103 -1.08 14.96 20.24
N GLN A 104 -2.08 15.11 19.36
CA GLN A 104 -3.46 14.76 19.67
C GLN A 104 -3.74 13.27 19.42
N GLU A 105 -3.10 12.71 18.40
CA GLU A 105 -3.42 11.37 17.90
C GLU A 105 -2.63 10.26 18.59
N THR A 106 -1.42 10.58 19.09
CA THR A 106 -0.43 9.58 19.51
C THR A 106 0.09 9.84 20.90
N ASN A 107 0.38 8.76 21.62
CA ASN A 107 1.06 8.83 22.91
C ASN A 107 2.58 8.89 22.71
N LEU A 108 3.10 10.07 22.43
CA LEU A 108 4.52 10.28 22.10
C LEU A 108 5.49 9.77 23.17
N GLY A 109 5.11 9.80 24.45
CA GLY A 109 5.93 9.26 25.53
C GLY A 109 6.12 7.75 25.38
N VAL A 110 5.01 7.01 25.22
CA VAL A 110 5.06 5.57 24.95
C VAL A 110 5.82 5.25 23.68
N LEU A 111 5.61 6.02 22.60
CA LEU A 111 6.33 5.79 21.34
C LEU A 111 7.85 5.93 21.51
N TYR A 112 8.28 6.94 22.26
CA TYR A 112 9.69 7.16 22.55
C TYR A 112 10.29 6.04 23.40
N ASP A 113 9.61 5.66 24.48
CA ASP A 113 10.08 4.63 25.42
C ASP A 113 10.13 3.24 24.78
N GLU A 114 9.18 2.91 23.90
CA GLU A 114 9.13 1.62 23.20
C GLU A 114 9.94 1.60 21.88
N GLY A 115 10.56 2.72 21.50
CA GLY A 115 11.31 2.84 20.23
C GLY A 115 10.43 2.68 18.98
N ILE A 116 9.18 3.13 19.05
CA ILE A 116 8.21 3.08 17.95
C ILE A 116 8.37 4.35 17.10
N GLU A 117 8.66 4.16 15.81
CA GLU A 117 8.85 5.26 14.87
C GLU A 117 7.51 5.98 14.57
N ILE A 118 7.54 7.30 14.33
CA ILE A 118 6.37 8.05 13.84
C ILE A 118 6.62 8.60 12.44
N ALA A 119 5.68 8.38 11.52
CA ALA A 119 5.78 8.83 10.15
C ALA A 119 4.49 9.49 9.67
N ARG A 120 4.62 10.53 8.84
CA ARG A 120 3.48 11.18 8.18
C ARG A 120 3.38 10.72 6.74
N ARG A 121 2.22 10.16 6.37
CA ARG A 121 1.97 9.75 4.98
C ARG A 121 1.44 10.90 4.12
N ASN A 122 1.57 10.73 2.80
CA ASN A 122 1.13 11.71 1.82
C ASN A 122 -0.38 11.73 1.54
N SER A 123 -1.10 10.67 1.92
CA SER A 123 -2.55 10.55 1.85
C SER A 123 -3.25 11.16 3.09
N GLY A 124 -4.53 11.46 2.95
CA GLY A 124 -5.38 11.90 4.06
C GLY A 124 -5.79 10.74 4.98
N GLY A 125 -6.80 10.98 5.83
CA GLY A 125 -7.33 9.99 6.78
C GLY A 125 -6.72 10.09 8.19
N GLY A 126 -7.08 9.13 9.05
CA GLY A 126 -6.69 9.12 10.47
C GLY A 126 -5.31 8.51 10.74
N THR A 127 -5.04 8.19 12.00
CA THR A 127 -3.78 7.60 12.46
C THR A 127 -3.89 6.09 12.61
N VAL A 128 -2.84 5.35 12.23
CA VAL A 128 -2.80 3.88 12.31
C VAL A 128 -1.48 3.39 12.89
N TYR A 129 -1.53 2.26 13.60
CA TYR A 129 -0.34 1.55 14.09
C TYR A 129 0.01 0.41 13.16
N HIS A 130 1.28 0.26 12.81
CA HIS A 130 1.80 -0.83 12.02
C HIS A 130 2.84 -1.61 12.84
N ASP A 131 2.89 -2.91 12.62
CA ASP A 131 3.97 -3.81 13.00
C ASP A 131 4.14 -4.89 11.92
N SER A 132 4.96 -5.91 12.17
CA SER A 132 5.17 -7.03 11.25
C SER A 132 3.91 -7.85 10.97
N GLY A 133 2.89 -7.73 11.81
CA GLY A 133 1.59 -8.36 11.69
C GLY A 133 0.55 -7.55 10.91
N ASN A 134 0.90 -6.31 10.50
CA ASN A 134 0.10 -5.48 9.63
C ASN A 134 0.63 -5.51 8.20
N LEU A 135 -0.18 -6.00 7.25
CA LEU A 135 0.14 -5.95 5.82
C LEU A 135 -0.39 -4.65 5.22
N ASN A 136 0.45 -3.92 4.49
CA ASN A 136 0.03 -2.75 3.72
C ASN A 136 -0.01 -3.10 2.24
N VAL A 137 -1.10 -2.70 1.59
CA VAL A 137 -1.33 -2.90 0.17
C VAL A 137 -1.63 -1.56 -0.47
N THR A 138 -0.82 -1.14 -1.45
CA THR A 138 -1.05 0.08 -2.22
C THR A 138 -1.38 -0.28 -3.67
N PHE A 139 -2.53 0.16 -4.15
CA PHE A 139 -2.97 0.04 -5.54
C PHE A 139 -2.75 1.37 -6.26
N PHE A 140 -1.99 1.36 -7.34
CA PHE A 140 -1.77 2.50 -8.21
C PHE A 140 -2.59 2.36 -9.49
N THR A 141 -3.35 3.40 -9.80
CA THR A 141 -4.22 3.47 -10.98
C THR A 141 -4.23 4.88 -11.55
N PRO A 142 -4.51 5.03 -12.85
CA PRO A 142 -4.80 6.36 -13.39
C PRO A 142 -6.08 6.89 -12.72
N ARG A 143 -6.19 8.21 -12.57
CA ARG A 143 -7.27 8.86 -11.82
C ARG A 143 -8.66 8.49 -12.33
N GLU A 144 -8.78 8.25 -13.63
CA GLU A 144 -10.02 7.89 -14.33
C GLU A 144 -10.51 6.49 -13.97
N ARG A 145 -9.59 5.57 -13.63
CA ARG A 145 -9.91 4.18 -13.26
C ARG A 145 -9.85 3.92 -11.76
N TYR A 146 -9.79 4.99 -10.97
CA TYR A 146 -9.73 4.88 -9.52
C TYR A 146 -11.05 4.32 -8.96
N ASN A 147 -10.98 3.15 -8.34
CA ASN A 147 -12.12 2.51 -7.67
C ASN A 147 -11.65 1.81 -6.39
N ARG A 148 -11.98 2.37 -5.22
CA ARG A 148 -11.59 1.80 -3.92
C ARG A 148 -12.31 0.49 -3.65
N ARG A 149 -13.63 0.47 -3.82
CA ARG A 149 -14.45 -0.72 -3.56
C ARG A 149 -13.94 -1.94 -4.32
N ASN A 150 -13.65 -1.81 -5.61
CA ASN A 150 -13.10 -2.91 -6.40
C ASN A 150 -11.76 -3.42 -5.85
N ASN A 151 -10.87 -2.53 -5.37
CA ASN A 151 -9.62 -2.93 -4.74
C ASN A 151 -9.85 -3.74 -3.45
N LEU A 152 -10.84 -3.34 -2.65
CA LEU A 152 -11.20 -4.06 -1.43
C LEU A 152 -11.88 -5.40 -1.74
N GLU A 153 -12.70 -5.48 -2.78
CA GLU A 153 -13.31 -6.73 -3.23
C GLU A 153 -12.27 -7.76 -3.71
N ILE A 154 -11.13 -7.31 -4.25
CA ILE A 154 -9.99 -8.20 -4.54
C ILE A 154 -9.46 -8.82 -3.24
N ILE A 155 -9.30 -8.01 -2.19
CA ILE A 155 -8.81 -8.49 -0.89
C ILE A 155 -9.83 -9.42 -0.23
N SER A 156 -11.09 -9.00 -0.15
CA SER A 156 -12.19 -9.81 0.43
C SER A 156 -12.34 -11.16 -0.25
N ARG A 157 -12.33 -11.21 -1.60
CA ARG A 157 -12.37 -12.49 -2.34
C ARG A 157 -11.15 -13.36 -2.07
N THR A 158 -9.98 -12.76 -1.90
CA THR A 158 -8.77 -13.52 -1.56
C THR A 158 -8.88 -14.09 -0.15
N LEU A 159 -9.41 -13.33 0.80
CA LEU A 159 -9.63 -13.76 2.18
C LEU A 159 -10.61 -14.94 2.28
N GLU A 160 -11.71 -14.86 1.53
CA GLU A 160 -12.70 -15.93 1.42
C GLU A 160 -12.11 -17.17 0.75
N ARG A 161 -11.46 -17.01 -0.40
CA ARG A 161 -10.95 -18.13 -1.19
C ARG A 161 -9.85 -18.91 -0.48
N GLU A 162 -8.88 -18.22 0.10
CA GLU A 162 -7.68 -18.85 0.65
C GLU A 162 -7.86 -19.28 2.12
N TRP A 163 -8.70 -18.57 2.89
CA TRP A 163 -8.84 -18.80 4.33
C TRP A 163 -10.28 -18.96 4.83
N ASN A 164 -11.27 -18.95 3.93
CA ASN A 164 -12.69 -19.04 4.28
C ASN A 164 -13.13 -17.94 5.28
N ILE A 165 -12.52 -16.76 5.18
CA ILE A 165 -12.86 -15.60 6.01
C ILE A 165 -13.86 -14.74 5.25
N GLN A 166 -15.12 -14.81 5.67
CA GLN A 166 -16.20 -13.98 5.13
C GLN A 166 -16.05 -12.54 5.64
N THR A 167 -16.01 -11.58 4.72
CA THR A 167 -15.80 -10.16 5.05
C THR A 167 -16.76 -9.27 4.28
N GLU A 168 -17.06 -8.12 4.85
CA GLU A 168 -17.96 -7.14 4.28
C GLU A 168 -17.25 -5.79 4.12
N ILE A 169 -17.59 -5.06 3.05
CA ILE A 169 -17.11 -3.70 2.82
C ILE A 169 -18.18 -2.72 3.27
N ASN A 170 -17.90 -1.99 4.34
CA ASN A 170 -18.86 -1.03 4.91
C ASN A 170 -19.00 0.25 4.05
N THR A 171 -19.89 1.15 4.47
CA THR A 171 -20.15 2.44 3.80
C THR A 171 -18.95 3.40 3.81
N ARG A 172 -18.00 3.21 4.73
CA ARG A 172 -16.75 3.97 4.81
C ARG A 172 -15.63 3.37 3.94
N GLU A 173 -15.93 2.30 3.21
CA GLU A 173 -14.95 1.53 2.43
C GLU A 173 -13.80 1.01 3.31
N ASP A 174 -14.16 0.42 4.44
CA ASP A 174 -13.30 -0.42 5.28
C ASP A 174 -13.74 -1.90 5.14
N ILE A 175 -12.81 -2.84 5.33
CA ILE A 175 -13.13 -4.26 5.41
C ILE A 175 -13.43 -4.62 6.86
N VAL A 176 -14.59 -5.23 7.07
CA VAL A 176 -15.14 -5.61 8.37
C VAL A 176 -15.38 -7.12 8.40
N TYR A 177 -15.07 -7.73 9.54
CA TYR A 177 -15.36 -9.12 9.84
C TYR A 177 -16.53 -9.20 10.82
N ASP A 178 -17.46 -10.12 10.59
CA ASP A 178 -18.63 -10.39 11.45
C ASP A 178 -19.49 -9.13 11.69
N GLY A 179 -19.61 -8.26 10.67
CA GLY A 179 -20.37 -7.00 10.72
C GLY A 179 -19.87 -5.94 11.71
N LYS A 180 -18.89 -6.27 12.56
CA LYS A 180 -18.51 -5.47 13.73
C LYS A 180 -17.03 -5.10 13.75
N TYR A 181 -16.16 -6.02 13.38
CA TYR A 181 -14.74 -5.84 13.62
C TYR A 181 -13.98 -5.35 12.40
N LYS A 182 -13.39 -4.17 12.49
CA LYS A 182 -12.54 -3.64 11.43
C LYS A 182 -11.24 -4.44 11.34
N ILE A 183 -10.93 -4.93 10.14
CA ILE A 183 -9.68 -5.65 9.84
C ILE A 183 -8.81 -4.91 8.81
N SER A 184 -9.38 -3.95 8.08
CA SER A 184 -8.67 -3.14 7.10
C SER A 184 -9.14 -1.69 7.18
N GLY A 185 -8.19 -0.76 7.23
CA GLY A 185 -8.45 0.68 7.08
C GLY A 185 -7.94 1.18 5.74
N THR A 186 -8.65 2.14 5.14
CA THR A 186 -8.27 2.69 3.84
C THR A 186 -7.89 4.17 3.90
N ALA A 187 -6.98 4.55 3.01
CA ALA A 187 -6.67 5.94 2.71
C ALA A 187 -6.20 6.06 1.26
N ALA A 188 -6.31 7.25 0.69
CA ALA A 188 -5.96 7.46 -0.70
C ALA A 188 -5.38 8.84 -0.94
N LYS A 189 -4.62 8.94 -2.03
CA LYS A 189 -4.14 10.20 -2.58
C LYS A 189 -4.63 10.29 -4.02
N LEU A 190 -5.43 11.33 -4.28
CA LEU A 190 -5.97 11.62 -5.60
C LEU A 190 -5.21 12.81 -6.19
N GLY A 191 -4.49 12.59 -7.28
CA GLY A 191 -3.93 13.68 -8.10
C GLY A 191 -4.26 13.49 -9.57
N ARG A 192 -3.68 14.33 -10.41
CA ARG A 192 -3.72 14.21 -11.87
C ARG A 192 -2.28 14.07 -12.37
N PRO A 193 -1.95 13.08 -13.22
CA PRO A 193 -2.85 12.09 -13.83
C PRO A 193 -3.14 10.85 -12.95
N SER A 194 -2.39 10.66 -11.86
CA SER A 194 -2.36 9.40 -11.11
C SER A 194 -3.04 9.47 -9.75
N SER A 195 -3.51 8.32 -9.28
CA SER A 195 -4.06 8.11 -7.95
C SER A 195 -3.51 6.84 -7.32
N TYR A 196 -3.43 6.81 -6.00
CA TYR A 196 -3.23 5.55 -5.30
C TYR A 196 -4.22 5.39 -4.15
N HIS A 197 -4.59 4.14 -3.92
CA HIS A 197 -5.39 3.69 -2.79
C HIS A 197 -4.53 2.73 -1.99
N HIS A 198 -4.25 3.04 -0.73
CA HIS A 198 -3.64 2.07 0.16
C HIS A 198 -4.60 1.63 1.26
N CYS A 199 -4.39 0.41 1.72
CA CYS A 199 -5.14 -0.16 2.80
C CYS A 199 -4.23 -1.02 3.69
N THR A 200 -4.60 -1.09 4.95
CA THR A 200 -3.99 -2.00 5.92
C THR A 200 -4.74 -3.31 5.95
N LEU A 201 -4.12 -4.40 6.35
CA LEU A 201 -4.77 -5.67 6.67
C LEU A 201 -4.15 -6.19 7.95
N LEU A 202 -4.97 -6.22 9.00
CA LEU A 202 -4.56 -6.62 10.33
C LEU A 202 -4.57 -8.14 10.41
N VAL A 203 -3.38 -8.75 10.39
CA VAL A 203 -3.22 -10.20 10.51
C VAL A 203 -2.85 -10.52 11.95
N ASN A 204 -1.61 -10.31 12.36
CA ASN A 204 -1.15 -10.66 13.71
C ASN A 204 -0.60 -9.44 14.44
N VAL A 205 -1.37 -8.35 14.49
CA VAL A 205 -0.96 -7.08 15.08
C VAL A 205 -1.02 -7.16 16.60
N ASN A 206 -0.01 -6.62 17.28
CA ASN A 206 0.00 -6.46 18.72
C ASN A 206 -1.03 -5.39 19.14
N LYS A 207 -2.23 -5.83 19.51
CA LYS A 207 -3.32 -4.95 19.92
C LYS A 207 -3.02 -4.14 21.18
N SER A 208 -2.19 -4.66 22.09
CA SER A 208 -1.80 -3.95 23.31
C SER A 208 -0.95 -2.74 22.96
N ARG A 209 0.09 -2.93 22.13
CA ARG A 209 0.92 -1.82 21.63
C ARG A 209 0.13 -0.84 20.79
N LEU A 210 -0.76 -1.33 19.92
CA LEU A 210 -1.66 -0.47 19.14
C LEU A 210 -2.50 0.42 20.07
N SER A 211 -3.08 -0.15 21.14
CA SER A 211 -3.88 0.60 22.11
C SER A 211 -3.10 1.60 22.94
N GLN A 212 -1.84 1.31 23.26
CA GLN A 212 -0.99 2.21 24.04
C GLN A 212 -0.41 3.33 23.18
N SER A 213 -0.21 3.06 21.88
CA SER A 213 0.39 4.00 20.92
C SER A 213 -0.54 5.14 20.51
N LEU A 214 -1.86 4.95 20.58
CA LEU A 214 -2.87 5.87 20.05
C LEU A 214 -3.77 6.40 21.17
N HIS A 215 -4.14 7.69 21.13
CA HIS A 215 -5.07 8.28 22.11
C HIS A 215 -6.54 7.90 21.88
N HIS A 216 -6.90 7.48 20.66
CA HIS A 216 -8.30 7.23 20.29
C HIS A 216 -8.82 5.87 20.79
N HIS A 217 -10.02 5.87 21.38
CA HIS A 217 -10.78 4.69 21.85
C HIS A 217 -11.19 3.67 20.75
N ALA A 218 -10.79 3.88 19.49
CA ALA A 218 -11.19 3.08 18.33
C ALA A 218 -10.63 1.64 18.31
N VAL A 219 -9.75 1.30 19.24
CA VAL A 219 -9.13 -0.04 19.32
C VAL A 219 -10.13 -1.13 19.68
N SER A 220 -11.17 -0.79 20.44
CA SER A 220 -12.21 -1.70 20.91
C SER A 220 -12.99 -2.43 19.80
N GLN A 221 -12.99 -1.91 18.57
CA GLN A 221 -13.69 -2.50 17.41
C GLN A 221 -12.74 -3.06 16.35
N THR A 222 -11.48 -3.32 16.71
CA THR A 222 -10.45 -3.80 15.77
C THR A 222 -10.19 -5.31 15.95
N PHE A 223 -10.29 -6.06 14.85
CA PHE A 223 -9.93 -7.49 14.80
C PHE A 223 -8.65 -7.70 14.02
N THR A 224 -7.95 -8.78 14.35
CA THR A 224 -6.69 -9.14 13.70
C THR A 224 -6.77 -10.63 13.37
N ILE A 225 -6.54 -10.97 12.09
CA ILE A 225 -6.59 -12.34 11.59
C ILE A 225 -5.41 -13.14 12.17
N GLN A 226 -5.63 -13.85 13.27
CA GLN A 226 -4.56 -14.66 13.88
C GLN A 226 -3.97 -15.66 12.89
N LYS A 227 -2.65 -15.86 12.96
CA LYS A 227 -1.94 -16.87 12.16
C LYS A 227 -2.56 -18.27 12.27
N THR A 228 -3.17 -18.59 13.42
CA THR A 228 -3.86 -19.88 13.64
C THR A 228 -5.11 -20.08 12.78
N TRP A 229 -5.76 -18.99 12.31
CA TRP A 229 -6.88 -19.05 11.37
C TRP A 229 -6.40 -19.23 9.92
N VAL A 230 -5.13 -18.90 9.65
CA VAL A 230 -4.50 -18.99 8.34
C VAL A 230 -3.87 -20.38 8.23
N ARG A 231 -4.61 -21.35 7.68
CA ARG A 231 -4.06 -22.69 7.40
C ARG A 231 -2.98 -22.57 6.32
N PHE A 232 -1.71 -22.58 6.71
CA PHE A 232 -0.62 -22.77 5.77
C PHE A 232 -0.58 -24.24 5.34
N PRO A 233 -0.43 -24.54 4.03
CA PRO A 233 0.08 -25.84 3.62
C PRO A 233 1.36 -26.13 4.41
N ALA A 234 1.48 -27.32 5.00
CA ALA A 234 2.54 -27.65 5.97
C ALA A 234 3.97 -27.33 5.48
N GLU A 235 4.16 -27.26 4.16
CA GLU A 235 5.41 -27.06 3.44
C GLU A 235 5.96 -25.62 3.50
N ASP A 236 5.11 -24.61 3.74
CA ASP A 236 5.52 -23.19 3.74
C ASP A 236 5.82 -22.61 5.14
N SER A 237 5.54 -23.37 6.20
CA SER A 237 5.71 -22.92 7.59
C SER A 237 7.16 -22.61 7.97
N ALA A 238 8.13 -23.33 7.38
CA ALA A 238 9.56 -23.17 7.65
C ALA A 238 10.21 -21.98 6.92
N ARG A 239 9.50 -21.29 6.02
CA ARG A 239 10.05 -20.17 5.22
C ARG A 239 9.76 -18.79 5.81
N PHE A 240 8.89 -18.72 6.82
CA PHE A 240 8.41 -17.47 7.41
C PHE A 240 8.57 -17.40 8.94
N SER A 241 9.32 -18.34 9.52
CA SER A 241 9.78 -18.35 10.91
C SER A 241 11.06 -17.54 11.07
#